data_AF-A0A958EP50-F1
#
_entry.id   AF-A0A958EP50-F1
#
_cell.length_a   1.000
_cell.length_b   1.000
_cell.length_c   1.000
_cell.angle_alpha   90.00
_cell.angle_beta   90.00
_cell.angle_gamma   90.00
#
_symmetry.space_group_name_H-M   'P 1'
#
loop_
_entity.id
_entity.type
_entity.pdbx_description
1 polymer ?
#
loop_
_entity_poly.entity_id
_entity_poly.type
_entity_poly.pdbx_seq_one_letter_code
_entity_poly.pdbx_strand_id
1 'polypeptide(L)'
;MKKYTILFLMILSGFIVFNSCLDQADPAKVEAHPDDWTIESSQNFHGKVLLTESMSMESCQSCHGADYMGGTSDISCYNSACHAIYPHPEGFADPSSSNFHEGMMAMLNWDLESCQTCHGADYAGNGESSKNCLSCHKGDNGPEACNTCHGNDINAAPPKDLMNHTSVEYVTVGAHQSHLVNGTWTTFQMGECSSCHTTPSAFNSAGHIDDSPNAEINFSALATFNGNSNALWDRTNATCSNTYCHGGFELKKEESTYPWAYTADVMKGSFKKVYWKNTDGPQAFCGSCHGLPPEGHINATDCSGCHSRVVDKDFNIINKYLHINGKIDVFN
;
A
#
# COMPACT_ATOMS: atom_id res chain seq x y z
N MET A 1 3.77 33.95 -94.11
CA MET A 1 4.34 33.45 -95.39
C MET A 1 5.24 32.25 -95.09
N LYS A 2 5.10 31.17 -95.88
CA LYS A 2 5.89 29.91 -95.96
C LYS A 2 5.80 28.99 -94.71
N LYS A 3 5.05 27.85 -94.68
CA LYS A 3 5.11 26.56 -95.43
C LYS A 3 6.51 25.91 -95.35
N TYR A 4 6.76 24.68 -94.90
CA TYR A 4 6.32 23.32 -95.35
C TYR A 4 6.67 22.27 -94.25
N THR A 5 5.79 21.33 -93.82
CA THR A 5 5.65 19.88 -94.21
C THR A 5 6.91 18.98 -93.98
N ILE A 6 6.95 17.70 -93.55
CA ILE A 6 6.05 16.52 -93.71
C ILE A 6 6.60 15.27 -92.91
N LEU A 7 5.71 14.31 -92.57
CA LEU A 7 5.82 12.84 -92.24
C LEU A 7 6.80 12.29 -91.15
N PHE A 8 6.42 11.46 -90.16
CA PHE A 8 5.72 10.14 -90.09
C PHE A 8 6.62 8.90 -90.34
N LEU A 9 6.93 8.12 -89.29
CA LEU A 9 7.23 6.66 -89.25
C LEU A 9 7.69 6.28 -87.83
N MET A 10 6.80 5.74 -86.98
CA MET A 10 6.62 4.31 -86.66
C MET A 10 7.80 3.59 -85.95
N ILE A 11 7.53 3.26 -84.68
CA ILE A 11 7.64 1.91 -84.08
C ILE A 11 9.05 1.33 -83.81
N LEU A 12 9.38 1.33 -82.51
CA LEU A 12 9.81 0.17 -81.71
C LEU A 12 11.10 -0.57 -82.11
N SER A 13 12.17 -0.40 -81.32
CA SER A 13 12.99 -1.52 -80.84
C SER A 13 14.08 -1.02 -79.88
N GLY A 14 14.27 -1.76 -78.78
CA GLY A 14 15.54 -1.75 -78.06
C GLY A 14 15.54 -1.06 -76.71
N PHE A 15 14.82 -1.63 -75.75
CA PHE A 15 15.15 -1.61 -74.33
C PHE A 15 16.69 -1.71 -74.12
N ILE A 16 17.33 -0.65 -73.63
CA ILE A 16 18.62 -0.75 -72.93
C ILE A 16 18.35 -0.38 -71.48
N VAL A 17 18.10 -1.42 -70.69
CA VAL A 17 18.05 -1.37 -69.24
C VAL A 17 19.47 -1.11 -68.76
N PHE A 18 19.78 0.12 -68.37
CA PHE A 18 20.90 0.33 -67.46
C PHE A 18 20.45 -0.11 -66.06
N ASN A 19 20.53 -1.42 -65.82
CA ASN A 19 20.61 -1.98 -64.47
C ASN A 19 21.95 -1.54 -63.88
N SER A 20 21.98 -0.33 -63.33
CA SER A 20 22.93 0.00 -62.28
C SER A 20 22.25 -0.43 -60.99
N CYS A 21 22.40 -1.71 -60.64
CA CYS A 21 22.30 -2.10 -59.24
C CYS A 21 23.39 -1.32 -58.52
N LEU A 22 23.00 -0.22 -57.88
CA LEU A 22 23.77 0.29 -56.77
C LEU A 22 23.67 -0.82 -55.73
N ASP A 23 24.71 -1.65 -55.61
CA ASP A 23 24.82 -2.54 -54.46
C ASP A 23 24.60 -1.65 -53.24
N GLN A 24 23.54 -1.92 -52.49
CA GLN A 24 23.36 -1.33 -51.17
C GLN A 24 24.59 -1.80 -50.40
N ALA A 25 25.58 -0.92 -50.28
CA ALA A 25 26.71 -1.18 -49.42
C ALA A 25 26.09 -1.54 -48.06
N ASP A 26 26.35 -2.76 -47.59
CA ASP A 26 26.05 -3.10 -46.20
C ASP A 26 26.58 -1.94 -45.36
N PRO A 27 25.74 -1.28 -44.54
CA PRO A 27 26.21 -0.19 -43.71
C PRO A 27 27.41 -0.73 -42.95
N ALA A 28 28.57 -0.09 -43.13
CA ALA A 28 29.79 -0.50 -42.46
C ALA A 28 29.45 -0.66 -40.97
N LYS A 29 29.65 -1.87 -40.43
CA LYS A 29 29.44 -2.13 -39.01
C LYS A 29 30.42 -1.24 -38.27
N VAL A 30 29.97 -0.07 -37.83
CA VAL A 30 30.77 0.81 -36.99
C VAL A 30 30.86 0.09 -35.64
N GLU A 31 32.02 -0.46 -35.32
CA GLU A 31 32.32 -0.94 -33.97
C GLU A 31 32.33 0.27 -33.03
N ALA A 32 31.15 0.60 -32.50
CA ALA A 32 30.94 1.73 -31.60
C ALA A 32 31.46 1.44 -30.19
N HIS A 33 31.69 0.17 -29.85
CA HIS A 33 32.19 -0.28 -28.56
C HIS A 33 32.95 -1.62 -28.69
N PRO A 34 33.87 -1.95 -27.76
CA PRO A 34 34.61 -3.21 -27.75
C PRO A 34 33.71 -4.47 -27.71
N ASP A 35 34.25 -5.61 -28.13
CA ASP A 35 33.53 -6.90 -28.10
C ASP A 35 33.11 -7.35 -26.69
N ASP A 36 33.83 -6.89 -25.67
CA ASP A 36 33.59 -7.23 -24.27
C ASP A 36 32.73 -6.19 -23.51
N TRP A 37 32.10 -5.25 -24.23
CA TRP A 37 31.27 -4.16 -23.70
C TRP A 37 30.09 -4.63 -22.84
N THR A 38 29.56 -5.83 -23.11
CA THR A 38 28.42 -6.44 -22.41
C THR A 38 28.84 -7.50 -21.38
N ILE A 39 30.14 -7.74 -21.18
CA ILE A 39 30.66 -8.76 -20.27
C ILE A 39 30.94 -8.13 -18.90
N GLU A 40 30.13 -8.46 -17.88
CA GLU A 40 30.18 -7.85 -16.53
C GLU A 40 31.57 -7.92 -15.86
N SER A 41 32.29 -9.03 -16.07
CA SER A 41 33.64 -9.23 -15.52
C SER A 41 34.71 -8.41 -16.25
N SER A 42 34.42 -7.83 -17.42
CA SER A 42 35.36 -7.00 -18.16
C SER A 42 35.62 -5.65 -17.47
N GLN A 43 36.80 -5.09 -17.72
CA GLN A 43 37.13 -3.70 -17.41
C GLN A 43 36.42 -2.71 -18.35
N ASN A 44 36.09 -3.15 -19.58
CA ASN A 44 35.35 -2.36 -20.57
C ASN A 44 33.83 -2.49 -20.41
N PHE A 45 33.34 -3.14 -19.35
CA PHE A 45 31.91 -3.29 -19.12
C PHE A 45 31.24 -1.91 -19.03
N HIS A 46 30.26 -1.66 -19.88
CA HIS A 46 29.61 -0.36 -20.00
C HIS A 46 29.05 0.17 -18.69
N GLY A 47 28.54 -0.69 -17.81
CA GLY A 47 28.07 -0.28 -16.47
C GLY A 47 29.17 0.36 -15.62
N LYS A 48 30.40 -0.19 -15.65
CA LYS A 48 31.56 0.41 -14.95
C LYS A 48 31.97 1.72 -15.61
N VAL A 49 31.97 1.77 -16.94
CA VAL A 49 32.36 2.98 -17.71
C VAL A 49 31.40 4.15 -17.44
N LEU A 50 30.09 3.87 -17.34
CA LEU A 50 29.07 4.86 -17.01
C LEU A 50 29.14 5.34 -15.55
N LEU A 51 29.48 4.45 -14.60
CA LEU A 51 29.60 4.79 -13.18
C LEU A 51 30.88 5.58 -12.84
N THR A 52 31.97 5.39 -13.58
CA THR A 52 33.30 5.96 -13.28
C THR A 52 33.65 7.23 -14.07
N GLU A 53 32.63 7.92 -14.61
CA GLU A 53 32.68 9.26 -15.24
C GLU A 53 33.38 9.38 -16.62
N SER A 54 33.45 8.30 -17.43
CA SER A 54 34.11 8.40 -18.76
C SER A 54 33.16 8.62 -19.94
N MET A 55 31.83 8.53 -19.77
CA MET A 55 30.89 8.65 -20.88
C MET A 55 29.51 9.14 -20.43
N SER A 56 28.95 10.12 -21.15
CA SER A 56 27.56 10.57 -20.94
C SER A 56 26.58 9.63 -21.63
N MET A 57 25.50 9.26 -20.94
CA MET A 57 24.38 8.50 -21.52
C MET A 57 23.79 9.18 -22.77
N GLU A 58 23.82 10.51 -22.83
CA GLU A 58 23.31 11.29 -23.96
C GLU A 58 24.01 10.92 -25.29
N SER A 59 25.30 10.56 -25.23
CA SER A 59 26.04 10.12 -26.41
C SER A 59 25.52 8.81 -27.01
N CYS A 60 24.86 7.97 -26.21
CA CYS A 60 24.29 6.70 -26.66
C CYS A 60 23.00 6.89 -27.47
N GLN A 61 22.30 8.02 -27.28
CA GLN A 61 20.98 8.27 -27.90
C GLN A 61 21.04 8.35 -29.43
N SER A 62 22.20 8.71 -30.00
CA SER A 62 22.37 8.78 -31.45
C SER A 62 22.14 7.44 -32.16
N CYS A 63 22.37 6.33 -31.45
CA CYS A 63 22.20 4.97 -31.97
C CYS A 63 21.08 4.22 -31.25
N HIS A 64 20.95 4.38 -29.93
CA HIS A 64 20.00 3.63 -29.10
C HIS A 64 18.63 4.32 -28.96
N GLY A 65 18.46 5.52 -29.54
CA GLY A 65 17.24 6.31 -29.47
C GLY A 65 17.26 7.27 -28.28
N ALA A 66 16.54 8.38 -28.40
CA ALA A 66 16.40 9.36 -27.31
C ALA A 66 15.75 8.73 -26.06
N ASP A 67 14.88 7.74 -26.28
CA ASP A 67 14.21 6.95 -25.27
C ASP A 67 14.98 5.69 -24.87
N TYR A 68 16.17 5.43 -25.43
CA TYR A 68 16.98 4.20 -25.26
C TYR A 68 16.23 2.88 -25.51
N MET A 69 15.16 2.89 -26.29
CA MET A 69 14.35 1.69 -26.60
C MET A 69 14.81 0.95 -27.87
N GLY A 70 15.99 1.29 -28.40
CA GLY A 70 16.61 0.58 -29.52
C GLY A 70 17.06 1.51 -30.65
N GLY A 71 16.33 2.60 -30.88
CA GLY A 71 16.69 3.59 -31.89
C GLY A 71 17.04 2.97 -33.25
N THR A 72 18.18 3.35 -33.81
CA THR A 72 18.72 2.75 -35.05
C THR A 72 19.54 1.49 -34.81
N SER A 73 19.88 1.18 -33.56
CA SER A 73 20.66 0.00 -33.17
C SER A 73 19.80 -1.26 -32.95
N ASP A 74 18.48 -1.10 -32.80
CA ASP A 74 17.52 -2.11 -32.32
C ASP A 74 17.87 -2.75 -30.95
N ILE A 75 18.85 -2.19 -30.23
CA ILE A 75 19.28 -2.65 -28.91
C ILE A 75 18.72 -1.71 -27.84
N SER A 76 17.66 -2.15 -27.17
CA SER A 76 17.06 -1.45 -26.03
C SER A 76 17.94 -1.58 -24.79
N CYS A 77 18.11 -0.48 -24.05
CA CYS A 77 18.62 -0.54 -22.68
C CYS A 77 17.62 -1.25 -21.78
N TYR A 78 16.33 -0.93 -21.90
CA TYR A 78 15.28 -1.45 -21.00
C TYR A 78 14.83 -2.87 -21.35
N ASN A 79 14.30 -3.57 -20.34
CA ASN A 79 13.72 -4.92 -20.45
C ASN A 79 14.68 -5.95 -21.06
N SER A 80 15.99 -5.68 -20.98
CA SER A 80 17.02 -6.65 -21.26
C SER A 80 17.25 -7.51 -20.01
N ALA A 81 17.80 -8.71 -20.18
CA ALA A 81 18.19 -9.56 -19.04
C ALA A 81 19.22 -8.89 -18.09
N CYS A 82 19.79 -7.73 -18.46
CA CYS A 82 20.79 -7.00 -17.68
C CYS A 82 20.30 -5.66 -17.10
N HIS A 83 19.30 -5.00 -17.71
CA HIS A 83 18.83 -3.65 -17.32
C HIS A 83 17.32 -3.68 -17.07
N ALA A 84 16.96 -4.26 -15.92
CA ALA A 84 15.58 -4.37 -15.46
C ALA A 84 15.09 -3.14 -14.68
N ILE A 85 16.02 -2.40 -14.03
CA ILE A 85 15.69 -1.32 -13.06
C ILE A 85 16.39 0.00 -13.41
N TYR A 86 17.47 -0.04 -14.21
CA TYR A 86 18.25 1.12 -14.63
C TYR A 86 18.51 1.05 -16.14
N PRO A 87 18.69 2.17 -16.88
CA PRO A 87 18.58 3.58 -16.45
C PRO A 87 17.19 3.97 -15.93
N HIS A 88 17.10 4.89 -14.96
CA HIS A 88 15.79 5.40 -14.56
C HIS A 88 15.24 6.35 -15.64
N PRO A 89 13.96 6.24 -16.03
CA PRO A 89 13.36 7.12 -17.02
C PRO A 89 13.26 8.57 -16.52
N GLU A 90 13.09 9.51 -17.45
CA GLU A 90 12.81 10.90 -17.10
C GLU A 90 11.52 10.99 -16.26
N GLY A 91 11.56 11.81 -15.20
CA GLY A 91 10.46 11.98 -14.25
C GLY A 91 10.33 10.87 -13.19
N PHE A 92 11.28 9.93 -13.10
CA PHE A 92 11.25 8.84 -12.11
C PHE A 92 11.07 9.30 -10.65
N ALA A 93 11.68 10.43 -10.28
CA ALA A 93 11.60 11.00 -8.93
C ALA A 93 10.54 12.10 -8.79
N ASP A 94 9.73 12.36 -9.81
CA ASP A 94 8.69 13.40 -9.82
C ASP A 94 7.30 12.77 -9.57
N PRO A 95 6.65 13.02 -8.43
CA PRO A 95 5.32 12.47 -8.11
C PRO A 95 4.21 12.85 -9.09
N SER A 96 4.43 13.87 -9.94
CA SER A 96 3.47 14.28 -10.97
C SER A 96 3.70 13.60 -12.32
N SER A 97 4.81 12.88 -12.48
CA SER A 97 5.17 12.18 -13.71
C SER A 97 4.41 10.87 -13.86
N SER A 98 4.03 10.51 -15.09
CA SER A 98 3.54 9.16 -15.41
C SER A 98 4.61 8.08 -15.22
N ASN A 99 5.89 8.47 -15.17
CA ASN A 99 7.02 7.58 -14.93
C ASN A 99 7.45 7.56 -13.46
N PHE A 100 6.65 8.11 -12.55
CA PHE A 100 6.98 8.14 -11.13
C PHE A 100 7.27 6.72 -10.61
N HIS A 101 8.27 6.61 -9.73
CA HIS A 101 8.82 5.34 -9.31
C HIS A 101 7.81 4.37 -8.68
N GLU A 102 6.67 4.85 -8.16
CA GLU A 102 5.57 3.99 -7.67
C GLU A 102 5.19 2.91 -8.68
N GLY A 103 5.09 3.26 -9.98
CA GLY A 103 4.76 2.29 -11.02
C GLY A 103 5.83 1.21 -11.18
N MET A 104 7.12 1.58 -11.08
CA MET A 104 8.23 0.62 -11.11
C MET A 104 8.25 -0.24 -9.86
N MET A 105 8.02 0.34 -8.68
CA MET A 105 7.95 -0.42 -7.43
C MET A 105 6.85 -1.48 -7.49
N ALA A 106 5.66 -1.14 -8.00
CA ALA A 106 4.58 -2.10 -8.19
C ALA A 106 4.96 -3.24 -9.15
N MET A 107 5.68 -2.93 -10.25
CA MET A 107 6.17 -3.95 -11.20
C MET A 107 7.25 -4.87 -10.60
N LEU A 108 8.05 -4.35 -9.68
CA LEU A 108 9.06 -5.12 -8.94
C LEU A 108 8.49 -5.83 -7.70
N ASN A 109 7.15 -5.87 -7.56
CA ASN A 109 6.48 -6.42 -6.38
C ASN A 109 7.01 -5.81 -5.07
N TRP A 110 7.27 -4.50 -5.09
CA TRP A 110 7.75 -3.70 -3.97
C TRP A 110 9.10 -4.15 -3.39
N ASP A 111 9.95 -4.80 -4.21
CA ASP A 111 11.30 -5.17 -3.84
C ASP A 111 12.21 -3.93 -3.70
N LEU A 112 12.46 -3.53 -2.44
CA LEU A 112 13.38 -2.45 -2.10
C LEU A 112 14.85 -2.89 -2.02
N GLU A 113 15.13 -4.20 -1.91
CA GLU A 113 16.49 -4.73 -1.78
C GLU A 113 17.28 -4.51 -3.09
N SER A 114 16.60 -4.71 -4.23
CA SER A 114 17.14 -4.36 -5.54
C SER A 114 17.61 -2.90 -5.63
N CYS A 115 16.90 -1.96 -4.99
CA CYS A 115 17.27 -0.54 -4.98
C CYS A 115 18.48 -0.26 -4.07
N GLN A 116 18.59 -0.95 -2.94
CA GLN A 116 19.68 -0.79 -1.97
C GLN A 116 21.07 -1.06 -2.58
N THR A 117 21.14 -1.96 -3.57
CA THR A 117 22.40 -2.31 -4.28
C THR A 117 23.12 -1.08 -4.84
N CYS A 118 22.38 -0.06 -5.29
CA CYS A 118 22.96 1.18 -5.82
C CYS A 118 22.75 2.38 -4.88
N HIS A 119 21.67 2.41 -4.11
CA HIS A 119 21.30 3.56 -3.27
C HIS A 119 21.86 3.49 -1.83
N GLY A 120 22.42 2.35 -1.45
CA GLY A 120 22.90 2.07 -0.09
C GLY A 120 21.83 1.38 0.75
N ALA A 121 22.29 0.49 1.64
CA ALA A 121 21.42 -0.32 2.50
C ALA A 121 20.61 0.51 3.51
N ASP A 122 21.07 1.71 3.85
CA ASP A 122 20.42 2.63 4.79
C ASP A 122 19.48 3.65 4.12
N TYR A 123 19.32 3.57 2.80
CA TYR A 123 18.55 4.51 1.97
C TYR A 123 19.04 5.97 2.02
N ALA A 124 20.16 6.24 2.69
CA ALA A 124 20.68 7.58 2.89
C ALA A 124 21.49 8.09 1.68
N GLY A 125 21.59 7.29 0.61
CA GLY A 125 22.38 7.62 -0.57
C GLY A 125 23.86 7.35 -0.39
N ASN A 126 24.25 6.45 0.52
CA ASN A 126 25.64 6.06 0.75
C ASN A 126 26.16 4.99 -0.24
N GLY A 127 25.34 4.58 -1.21
CA GLY A 127 25.74 3.70 -2.31
C GLY A 127 26.30 4.45 -3.53
N GLU A 128 26.65 3.70 -4.57
CA GLU A 128 27.26 4.19 -5.80
C GLU A 128 26.43 5.29 -6.52
N SER A 129 25.10 5.27 -6.38
CA SER A 129 24.23 6.28 -7.02
C SER A 129 24.27 7.65 -6.33
N SER A 130 24.70 7.72 -5.07
CA SER A 130 24.68 8.94 -4.24
C SER A 130 23.30 9.62 -4.17
N LYS A 131 22.20 8.87 -4.30
CA LYS A 131 20.82 9.38 -4.21
C LYS A 131 20.14 8.94 -2.92
N ASN A 132 19.72 9.91 -2.11
CA ASN A 132 19.15 9.73 -0.78
C ASN A 132 17.62 9.65 -0.82
N CYS A 133 17.03 8.49 -0.50
CA CYS A 133 15.58 8.30 -0.47
C CYS A 133 14.93 9.02 0.74
N LEU A 134 15.69 9.19 1.82
CA LEU A 134 15.24 9.82 3.06
C LEU A 134 14.98 11.33 2.90
N SER A 135 15.34 11.94 1.76
CA SER A 135 14.95 13.33 1.47
C SER A 135 13.43 13.49 1.37
N CYS A 136 12.75 12.44 0.90
CA CYS A 136 11.29 12.39 0.73
C CYS A 136 10.65 11.43 1.75
N HIS A 137 11.20 10.23 1.92
CA HIS A 137 10.69 9.22 2.86
C HIS A 137 11.30 9.42 4.24
N LYS A 138 10.76 10.38 5.00
CA LYS A 138 11.30 10.81 6.29
C LYS A 138 10.81 10.01 7.50
N GLY A 139 9.87 9.08 7.29
CA GLY A 139 9.35 8.23 8.34
C GLY A 139 10.45 7.35 8.94
N ASP A 140 10.18 6.83 10.14
CA ASP A 140 11.03 5.80 10.73
C ASP A 140 11.05 4.57 9.79
N ASN A 141 12.25 4.06 9.48
CA ASN A 141 12.53 3.06 8.43
C ASN A 141 12.46 3.57 6.98
N GLY A 142 12.32 4.87 6.76
CA GLY A 142 12.40 5.48 5.42
C GLY A 142 11.32 4.93 4.47
N PRO A 143 11.69 4.43 3.27
CA PRO A 143 10.73 3.91 2.31
C PRO A 143 9.98 2.66 2.81
N GLU A 144 10.50 1.95 3.81
CA GLU A 144 9.84 0.77 4.42
C GLU A 144 8.80 1.14 5.49
N ALA A 145 8.64 2.42 5.83
CA ALA A 145 7.66 2.86 6.81
C ALA A 145 6.24 2.46 6.38
N CYS A 146 5.41 1.95 7.30
CA CYS A 146 4.04 1.49 6.97
C CYS A 146 3.20 2.60 6.32
N ASN A 147 3.42 3.85 6.74
CA ASN A 147 2.70 5.01 6.22
C ASN A 147 3.20 5.53 4.88
N THR A 148 4.27 4.95 4.32
CA THR A 148 4.65 5.16 2.93
C THR A 148 3.57 4.63 1.99
N CYS A 149 2.98 3.47 2.31
CA CYS A 149 1.94 2.84 1.50
C CYS A 149 0.53 3.05 2.10
N HIS A 150 0.39 2.86 3.41
CA HIS A 150 -0.91 2.86 4.08
C HIS A 150 -1.10 4.10 4.93
N GLY A 151 -2.07 4.95 4.62
CA GLY A 151 -2.42 6.08 5.47
C GLY A 151 -1.60 7.35 5.18
N ASN A 152 -1.02 7.97 6.22
CA ASN A 152 -0.33 9.26 6.08
C ASN A 152 0.70 9.52 7.21
N ASP A 153 1.28 10.73 7.22
CA ASP A 153 2.26 11.19 8.22
C ASP A 153 1.78 11.13 9.68
N ILE A 154 0.46 11.03 9.93
CA ILE A 154 -0.11 10.92 11.28
C ILE A 154 -0.09 9.46 11.75
N ASN A 155 -0.55 8.53 10.91
CA ASN A 155 -0.59 7.11 11.24
C ASN A 155 -0.75 6.23 10.00
N ALA A 156 -0.42 4.94 10.16
CA ALA A 156 -0.50 3.94 9.11
C ALA A 156 -1.89 3.30 8.91
N ALA A 157 -2.88 3.67 9.73
CA ALA A 157 -4.26 3.30 9.45
C ALA A 157 -4.75 4.19 8.31
N PRO A 158 -5.40 3.69 7.25
CA PRO A 158 -5.86 4.54 6.17
C PRO A 158 -6.74 5.71 6.65
N PRO A 159 -6.34 6.96 6.36
CA PRO A 159 -7.24 7.92 5.77
C PRO A 159 -7.00 8.04 4.27
N LYS A 160 -5.88 7.50 3.74
CA LYS A 160 -5.68 7.20 2.33
C LYS A 160 -5.36 5.70 2.18
N ASP A 161 -6.08 4.99 1.32
CA ASP A 161 -5.76 3.59 1.00
C ASP A 161 -4.68 3.47 -0.10
N LEU A 162 -4.31 2.23 -0.44
CA LEU A 162 -3.34 1.93 -1.51
C LEU A 162 -3.78 2.40 -2.90
N MET A 163 -5.06 2.70 -3.11
CA MET A 163 -5.61 3.23 -4.35
C MET A 163 -5.86 4.73 -4.28
N ASN A 164 -5.25 5.39 -3.30
CA ASN A 164 -5.34 6.83 -3.09
C ASN A 164 -6.74 7.35 -2.68
N HIS A 165 -7.68 6.48 -2.32
CA HIS A 165 -9.01 6.89 -1.84
C HIS A 165 -8.94 7.43 -0.41
N THR A 166 -9.72 8.48 -0.12
CA THR A 166 -9.76 9.09 1.22
C THR A 166 -11.12 9.10 1.90
N SER A 167 -12.18 8.74 1.18
CA SER A 167 -13.54 8.73 1.73
C SER A 167 -13.79 7.48 2.56
N VAL A 168 -14.48 7.63 3.69
CA VAL A 168 -14.94 6.52 4.55
C VAL A 168 -15.95 5.59 3.84
N GLU A 169 -16.46 5.99 2.66
CA GLU A 169 -17.31 5.17 1.81
C GLU A 169 -16.58 4.01 1.10
N TYR A 170 -15.26 4.01 1.15
CA TYR A 170 -14.45 2.88 0.71
C TYR A 170 -14.16 1.96 1.90
N VAL A 171 -14.35 0.65 1.71
CA VAL A 171 -14.09 -0.37 2.75
C VAL A 171 -12.63 -0.32 3.23
N THR A 172 -11.72 0.02 2.32
CA THR A 172 -10.29 0.21 2.55
C THR A 172 -9.96 1.42 3.43
N VAL A 173 -10.88 2.38 3.58
CA VAL A 173 -10.74 3.54 4.49
C VAL A 173 -11.65 3.38 5.71
N GLY A 174 -12.97 3.41 5.52
CA GLY A 174 -14.00 3.19 6.55
C GLY A 174 -13.66 3.74 7.95
N ALA A 175 -13.89 2.91 8.97
CA ALA A 175 -13.72 3.29 10.37
C ALA A 175 -12.29 3.15 10.92
N HIS A 176 -11.25 3.01 10.09
CA HIS A 176 -9.87 2.87 10.59
C HIS A 176 -9.48 4.04 11.52
N GLN A 177 -9.71 5.29 11.09
CA GLN A 177 -9.41 6.47 11.90
C GLN A 177 -10.28 6.56 13.16
N SER A 178 -11.54 6.13 13.09
CA SER A 178 -12.43 6.08 14.27
C SER A 178 -11.92 5.16 15.37
N HIS A 179 -11.09 4.16 15.05
CA HIS A 179 -10.49 3.27 16.05
C HIS A 179 -9.12 3.76 16.53
N LEU A 180 -8.25 4.23 15.62
CA LEU A 180 -6.86 4.54 15.97
C LEU A 180 -6.62 6.00 16.41
N VAL A 181 -7.51 6.94 16.08
CA VAL A 181 -7.33 8.36 16.45
C VAL A 181 -8.33 8.83 17.51
N ASN A 182 -9.48 8.15 17.64
CA ASN A 182 -10.53 8.57 18.58
C ASN A 182 -10.22 8.20 20.05
N GLY A 183 -9.48 9.06 20.73
CA GLY A 183 -9.15 8.96 22.15
C GLY A 183 -10.34 9.12 23.12
N THR A 184 -11.59 9.05 22.66
CA THR A 184 -12.75 9.12 23.57
C THR A 184 -12.97 7.79 24.27
N TRP A 185 -12.95 6.68 23.53
CA TRP A 185 -13.37 5.36 24.05
C TRP A 185 -12.43 4.21 23.68
N THR A 186 -11.99 4.15 22.43
CA THR A 186 -11.42 2.94 21.85
C THR A 186 -9.90 2.97 21.79
N THR A 187 -9.26 4.12 21.56
CA THR A 187 -7.80 4.18 21.33
C THR A 187 -6.96 3.68 22.52
N PHE A 188 -7.46 3.74 23.75
CA PHE A 188 -6.72 3.24 24.93
C PHE A 188 -6.56 1.73 24.96
N GLN A 189 -7.46 0.99 24.29
CA GLN A 189 -7.47 -0.47 24.32
C GLN A 189 -7.33 -1.09 22.92
N MET A 190 -7.89 -0.45 21.89
CA MET A 190 -7.87 -0.91 20.51
C MET A 190 -6.68 -0.38 19.71
N GLY A 191 -5.86 0.52 20.26
CA GLY A 191 -4.91 1.42 19.55
C GLY A 191 -3.84 0.77 18.65
N GLU A 192 -3.97 -0.51 18.33
CA GLU A 192 -3.10 -1.29 17.47
C GLU A 192 -3.91 -2.06 16.42
N CYS A 193 -3.33 -2.19 15.23
CA CYS A 193 -3.86 -2.94 14.09
C CYS A 193 -4.14 -4.42 14.43
N SER A 194 -3.36 -4.97 15.37
CA SER A 194 -3.41 -6.35 15.87
C SER A 194 -4.76 -6.73 16.50
N SER A 195 -5.59 -5.73 16.82
CA SER A 195 -6.95 -5.97 17.32
C SER A 195 -7.84 -6.66 16.28
N CYS A 196 -7.59 -6.40 15.00
CA CYS A 196 -8.39 -6.89 13.87
C CYS A 196 -7.59 -7.64 12.81
N HIS A 197 -6.29 -7.35 12.66
CA HIS A 197 -5.46 -7.86 11.58
C HIS A 197 -4.26 -8.65 12.11
N THR A 198 -3.77 -9.58 11.29
CA THR A 198 -2.41 -10.11 11.48
C THR A 198 -1.43 -9.02 11.06
N THR A 199 -0.89 -8.28 12.02
CA THR A 199 0.00 -7.15 11.72
C THR A 199 1.42 -7.66 11.44
N PRO A 200 2.02 -7.33 10.28
CA PRO A 200 3.39 -7.74 9.98
C PRO A 200 4.39 -7.03 10.90
N SER A 201 5.48 -7.72 11.24
CA SER A 201 6.56 -7.14 12.06
C SER A 201 7.50 -6.22 11.28
N ALA A 202 7.52 -6.34 9.95
CA ALA A 202 8.36 -5.59 9.01
C ALA A 202 7.71 -5.56 7.61
N PHE A 203 8.11 -4.63 6.74
CA PHE A 203 7.48 -4.44 5.43
C PHE A 203 7.55 -5.70 4.54
N ASN A 204 8.64 -6.46 4.59
CA ASN A 204 8.85 -7.68 3.81
C ASN A 204 8.47 -8.97 4.57
N SER A 205 7.71 -8.85 5.66
CA SER A 205 7.23 -10.03 6.38
C SER A 205 6.41 -10.91 5.43
N ALA A 206 6.61 -12.23 5.53
CA ALA A 206 5.84 -13.18 4.73
C ALA A 206 4.33 -12.99 4.94
N GLY A 207 3.58 -12.90 3.85
CA GLY A 207 2.14 -12.64 3.85
C GLY A 207 1.73 -11.16 3.96
N HIS A 208 2.67 -10.20 3.98
CA HIS A 208 2.33 -8.78 3.88
C HIS A 208 2.18 -8.31 2.44
N ILE A 209 3.18 -8.62 1.61
CA ILE A 209 3.21 -8.31 0.17
C ILE A 209 3.15 -9.65 -0.57
N ASP A 210 1.96 -10.02 -0.99
CA ASP A 210 1.68 -11.30 -1.66
C ASP A 210 0.54 -11.16 -2.68
N ASP A 211 0.15 -12.28 -3.28
CA ASP A 211 -0.94 -12.34 -4.26
C ASP A 211 -2.34 -12.45 -3.58
N SER A 212 -2.40 -12.39 -2.26
CA SER A 212 -3.64 -12.44 -1.48
C SER A 212 -4.42 -11.13 -1.66
N PRO A 213 -5.71 -11.18 -2.03
CA PRO A 213 -6.49 -9.96 -2.11
C PRO A 213 -6.86 -9.49 -0.69
N ASN A 214 -6.45 -8.26 -0.36
CA ASN A 214 -6.75 -7.54 0.89
C ASN A 214 -6.03 -8.08 2.14
N ALA A 215 -5.87 -7.22 3.15
CA ALA A 215 -5.32 -7.61 4.44
C ALA A 215 -6.19 -8.65 5.17
N GLU A 216 -5.55 -9.65 5.76
CA GLU A 216 -6.20 -10.70 6.53
C GLU A 216 -6.78 -10.14 7.82
N ILE A 217 -8.01 -10.56 8.14
CA ILE A 217 -8.68 -10.20 9.39
C ILE A 217 -8.62 -11.41 10.34
N ASN A 218 -7.95 -11.19 11.46
CA ASN A 218 -7.85 -12.12 12.57
C ASN A 218 -8.12 -11.34 13.85
N PHE A 219 -9.33 -11.48 14.38
CA PHE A 219 -9.74 -10.75 15.58
C PHE A 219 -8.95 -11.23 16.80
N SER A 220 -8.41 -10.26 17.52
CA SER A 220 -7.70 -10.52 18.78
C SER A 220 -8.57 -11.23 19.82
N ALA A 221 -7.92 -11.77 20.86
CA ALA A 221 -8.60 -12.30 22.03
C ALA A 221 -9.57 -11.28 22.65
N LEU A 222 -9.20 -9.99 22.68
CA LEU A 222 -10.09 -8.95 23.20
C LEU A 222 -11.34 -8.79 22.33
N ALA A 223 -11.18 -8.69 21.01
CA ALA A 223 -12.29 -8.50 20.07
C ALA A 223 -13.27 -9.70 20.06
N THR A 224 -12.78 -10.89 20.40
CA THR A 224 -13.57 -12.14 20.53
C THR A 224 -14.04 -12.44 21.96
N PHE A 225 -13.87 -11.50 22.89
CA PHE A 225 -14.18 -11.69 24.31
C PHE A 225 -13.55 -12.96 24.92
N ASN A 226 -12.25 -13.15 24.65
CA ASN A 226 -11.45 -14.35 24.96
C ASN A 226 -12.05 -15.65 24.38
N GLY A 227 -12.58 -15.58 23.16
CA GLY A 227 -13.22 -16.70 22.47
C GLY A 227 -14.69 -16.93 22.84
N ASN A 228 -15.27 -16.13 23.74
CA ASN A 228 -16.69 -16.23 24.10
C ASN A 228 -17.62 -15.54 23.09
N SER A 229 -17.08 -14.78 22.13
CA SER A 229 -17.82 -14.21 21.02
C SER A 229 -17.26 -14.65 19.67
N ASN A 230 -18.16 -14.94 18.73
CA ASN A 230 -17.80 -15.31 17.37
C ASN A 230 -17.70 -14.06 16.49
N ALA A 231 -16.65 -13.25 16.72
CA ALA A 231 -16.42 -12.03 15.96
C ALA A 231 -16.20 -12.34 14.47
N LEU A 232 -16.94 -11.66 13.60
CA LEU A 232 -16.95 -11.92 12.16
C LEU A 232 -16.85 -10.63 11.35
N TRP A 233 -16.08 -10.69 10.28
CA TRP A 233 -16.01 -9.66 9.25
C TRP A 233 -16.69 -10.15 7.98
N ASP A 234 -17.64 -9.36 7.49
CA ASP A 234 -18.26 -9.55 6.18
C ASP A 234 -17.83 -8.39 5.27
N ARG A 235 -16.86 -8.69 4.40
CA ARG A 235 -16.31 -7.71 3.46
C ARG A 235 -17.32 -7.24 2.42
N THR A 236 -18.25 -8.10 2.01
CA THR A 236 -19.25 -7.79 0.98
C THR A 236 -20.23 -6.74 1.49
N ASN A 237 -20.69 -6.90 2.73
CA ASN A 237 -21.61 -5.96 3.35
C ASN A 237 -20.91 -4.85 4.15
N ALA A 238 -19.58 -4.90 4.26
CA ALA A 238 -18.76 -4.02 5.09
C ALA A 238 -19.27 -3.97 6.54
N THR A 239 -19.46 -5.15 7.16
CA THR A 239 -19.99 -5.25 8.52
C THR A 239 -19.14 -6.11 9.43
N CYS A 240 -18.98 -5.65 10.68
CA CYS A 240 -18.47 -6.46 11.77
C CYS A 240 -19.65 -6.98 12.60
N SER A 241 -19.60 -8.25 13.01
CA SER A 241 -20.64 -8.85 13.86
C SER A 241 -20.02 -9.56 15.07
N ASN A 242 -20.76 -9.60 16.18
CA ASN A 242 -20.41 -10.24 17.45
C ASN A 242 -19.01 -9.88 17.99
N THR A 243 -18.54 -8.66 17.74
CA THR A 243 -17.31 -8.14 18.34
C THR A 243 -17.60 -7.67 19.76
N TYR A 244 -16.71 -8.00 20.71
CA TYR A 244 -16.85 -7.63 22.12
C TYR A 244 -17.15 -6.13 22.31
N CYS A 245 -16.32 -5.27 21.73
CA CYS A 245 -16.38 -3.81 21.90
C CYS A 245 -17.69 -3.19 21.40
N HIS A 246 -18.42 -3.87 20.50
CA HIS A 246 -19.71 -3.40 19.97
C HIS A 246 -20.89 -4.21 20.54
N GLY A 247 -20.76 -4.84 21.70
CA GLY A 247 -21.88 -5.50 22.37
C GLY A 247 -22.10 -6.95 21.97
N GLY A 248 -21.12 -7.56 21.29
CA GLY A 248 -21.07 -9.00 21.03
C GLY A 248 -20.71 -9.84 22.24
N PHE A 249 -21.14 -9.47 23.46
CA PHE A 249 -20.83 -10.20 24.69
C PHE A 249 -22.09 -10.67 25.40
N GLU A 250 -21.93 -11.77 26.14
CA GLU A 250 -22.93 -12.37 27.02
C GLU A 250 -22.23 -12.73 28.32
N LEU A 251 -22.74 -12.22 29.43
CA LEU A 251 -22.22 -12.45 30.78
C LEU A 251 -23.23 -13.32 31.51
N LYS A 252 -22.88 -14.56 31.83
CA LYS A 252 -23.83 -15.49 32.44
C LYS A 252 -23.91 -15.30 33.95
N LYS A 253 -25.14 -15.39 34.48
CA LYS A 253 -25.42 -15.32 35.91
C LYS A 253 -24.72 -16.42 36.70
N GLU A 254 -24.66 -17.63 36.14
CA GLU A 254 -24.04 -18.80 36.78
C GLU A 254 -22.52 -18.68 36.93
N GLU A 255 -21.88 -17.86 36.09
CA GLU A 255 -20.44 -17.59 36.10
C GLU A 255 -20.09 -16.37 36.98
N SER A 256 -21.11 -15.66 37.49
CA SER A 256 -20.93 -14.41 38.23
C SER A 256 -20.72 -14.63 39.73
N THR A 257 -19.81 -13.86 40.31
CA THR A 257 -19.67 -13.73 41.78
C THR A 257 -20.81 -12.93 42.41
N TYR A 258 -21.60 -12.19 41.62
CA TYR A 258 -22.70 -11.34 42.08
C TYR A 258 -24.02 -11.66 41.36
N PRO A 259 -24.56 -12.90 41.50
CA PRO A 259 -25.76 -13.32 40.79
C PRO A 259 -27.02 -12.53 41.17
N TRP A 260 -27.02 -11.84 42.31
CA TRP A 260 -28.10 -10.96 42.73
C TRP A 260 -28.26 -9.72 41.84
N ALA A 261 -27.21 -9.33 41.11
CA ALA A 261 -27.25 -8.20 40.18
C ALA A 261 -27.97 -8.54 38.86
N TYR A 262 -28.40 -9.80 38.67
CA TYR A 262 -28.99 -10.30 37.44
C TYR A 262 -30.51 -10.51 37.58
N THR A 263 -31.26 -9.92 36.65
CA THR A 263 -32.70 -10.12 36.47
C THR A 263 -33.04 -11.22 35.46
N ALA A 264 -32.06 -11.68 34.69
CA ALA A 264 -32.14 -12.79 33.75
C ALA A 264 -30.92 -13.72 33.88
N ASP A 265 -30.88 -14.84 33.16
CA ASP A 265 -29.74 -15.77 33.20
C ASP A 265 -28.48 -15.20 32.54
N VAL A 266 -28.63 -14.16 31.72
CA VAL A 266 -27.53 -13.52 30.97
C VAL A 266 -27.72 -12.00 30.96
N MET A 267 -26.64 -11.25 31.18
CA MET A 267 -26.53 -9.85 30.79
C MET A 267 -25.86 -9.74 29.42
N LYS A 268 -26.42 -8.94 28.51
CA LYS A 268 -25.94 -8.89 27.12
C LYS A 268 -25.77 -7.47 26.60
N GLY A 269 -24.87 -7.33 25.62
CA GLY A 269 -24.71 -6.11 24.84
C GLY A 269 -25.82 -5.93 23.80
N SER A 270 -25.82 -4.77 23.14
CA SER A 270 -26.94 -4.33 22.30
C SER A 270 -26.66 -4.38 20.78
N PHE A 271 -25.46 -4.04 20.31
CA PHE A 271 -25.16 -3.87 18.87
C PHE A 271 -24.35 -5.02 18.24
N LYS A 272 -24.93 -6.23 18.21
CA LYS A 272 -24.24 -7.42 17.67
C LYS A 272 -23.83 -7.33 16.17
N LYS A 273 -24.21 -6.28 15.43
CA LYS A 273 -23.78 -6.03 14.05
C LYS A 273 -23.61 -4.52 13.82
N VAL A 274 -22.44 -4.13 13.31
CA VAL A 274 -22.10 -2.73 12.98
C VAL A 274 -21.60 -2.60 11.55
N TYR A 275 -21.82 -1.44 10.94
CA TYR A 275 -21.42 -1.09 9.58
C TYR A 275 -20.13 -0.28 9.60
N TRP A 276 -19.09 -0.84 8.98
CA TRP A 276 -17.71 -0.31 8.95
C TRP A 276 -17.57 1.06 8.31
N LYS A 277 -18.40 1.34 7.31
CA LYS A 277 -18.36 2.61 6.56
C LYS A 277 -19.17 3.73 7.21
N ASN A 278 -19.99 3.39 8.21
CA ASN A 278 -20.86 4.35 8.88
C ASN A 278 -20.19 4.86 10.16
N THR A 279 -19.25 5.79 9.97
CA THR A 279 -18.37 6.33 11.03
C THR A 279 -19.03 7.38 11.90
N ASP A 280 -20.04 8.09 11.38
CA ASP A 280 -20.74 9.19 12.07
C ASP A 280 -22.14 8.77 12.56
N GLY A 281 -22.47 7.48 12.46
CA GLY A 281 -23.77 6.92 12.81
C GLY A 281 -23.91 6.51 14.28
N PRO A 282 -25.14 6.13 14.71
CA PRO A 282 -25.51 5.86 16.12
C PRO A 282 -24.76 4.68 16.77
N GLN A 283 -23.85 4.03 16.06
CA GLN A 283 -23.25 2.74 16.41
C GLN A 283 -22.15 2.86 17.47
N ALA A 284 -21.61 4.06 17.71
CA ALA A 284 -20.51 4.32 18.64
C ALA A 284 -20.83 5.39 19.70
N PHE A 285 -22.11 5.68 19.95
CA PHE A 285 -22.52 6.59 21.02
C PHE A 285 -22.61 5.83 22.36
N CYS A 286 -22.45 6.55 23.48
CA CYS A 286 -22.68 5.96 24.80
C CYS A 286 -24.09 5.35 24.87
N GLY A 287 -24.19 4.10 25.29
CA GLY A 287 -25.43 3.33 25.29
C GLY A 287 -25.63 2.42 24.06
N SER A 288 -24.82 2.54 23.01
CA SER A 288 -24.91 1.64 21.84
C SER A 288 -24.28 0.27 22.14
N CYS A 289 -23.16 0.19 22.85
CA CYS A 289 -22.53 -1.11 23.12
C CYS A 289 -23.37 -1.94 24.11
N HIS A 290 -23.92 -1.29 25.13
CA HIS A 290 -24.85 -1.84 26.10
C HIS A 290 -25.79 -0.76 26.63
N GLY A 291 -26.98 -1.15 27.10
CA GLY A 291 -27.89 -0.23 27.79
C GLY A 291 -27.31 0.31 29.11
N LEU A 292 -27.94 1.36 29.65
CA LEU A 292 -27.61 1.92 30.97
C LEU A 292 -28.81 1.75 31.91
N PRO A 293 -28.94 0.60 32.63
CA PRO A 293 -28.01 -0.52 32.71
C PRO A 293 -28.15 -1.53 31.56
N PRO A 294 -27.21 -2.49 31.39
CA PRO A 294 -27.31 -3.54 30.37
C PRO A 294 -28.59 -4.38 30.52
N GLU A 295 -29.09 -4.94 29.41
CA GLU A 295 -30.23 -5.85 29.48
C GLU A 295 -29.86 -7.08 30.32
N GLY A 296 -30.74 -7.49 31.25
CA GLY A 296 -30.50 -8.57 32.20
C GLY A 296 -29.88 -8.12 33.53
N HIS A 297 -29.55 -6.84 33.69
CA HIS A 297 -29.10 -6.25 34.95
C HIS A 297 -30.29 -5.83 35.83
N ILE A 298 -30.07 -5.69 37.14
CA ILE A 298 -31.03 -5.03 38.04
C ILE A 298 -31.27 -3.58 37.64
N ASN A 299 -32.46 -3.06 37.94
CA ASN A 299 -32.71 -1.64 37.71
C ASN A 299 -31.87 -0.80 38.68
N ALA A 300 -31.06 0.11 38.16
CA ALA A 300 -30.20 0.98 38.95
C ALA A 300 -30.04 2.33 38.23
N THR A 301 -30.08 3.42 39.00
CA THR A 301 -29.91 4.79 38.49
C THR A 301 -28.58 5.43 38.91
N ASP A 302 -27.86 4.82 39.86
CA ASP A 302 -26.51 5.22 40.26
C ASP A 302 -25.55 4.05 40.02
N CYS A 303 -24.88 4.09 38.87
CA CYS A 303 -23.89 3.07 38.49
C CYS A 303 -22.64 3.14 39.37
N SER A 304 -22.27 4.33 39.86
CA SER A 304 -21.05 4.53 40.66
C SER A 304 -21.12 3.79 42.00
N GLY A 305 -22.31 3.52 42.53
CA GLY A 305 -22.49 2.74 43.75
C GLY A 305 -21.84 1.35 43.69
N CYS A 306 -21.83 0.71 42.51
CA CYS A 306 -21.15 -0.57 42.29
C CYS A 306 -19.95 -0.46 41.36
N HIS A 307 -19.96 0.41 40.35
CA HIS A 307 -18.91 0.55 39.34
C HIS A 307 -18.03 1.79 39.55
N SER A 308 -17.84 2.23 40.80
CA SER A 308 -17.11 3.47 41.17
C SER A 308 -15.68 3.56 40.65
N ARG A 309 -15.05 2.44 40.28
CA ARG A 309 -13.71 2.44 39.65
C ARG A 309 -13.74 2.80 38.17
N VAL A 310 -14.89 2.69 37.52
CA VAL A 310 -15.07 2.87 36.07
C VAL A 310 -15.84 4.15 35.77
N VAL A 311 -16.91 4.44 36.52
CA VAL A 311 -17.86 5.52 36.24
C VAL A 311 -18.18 6.34 37.49
N ASP A 312 -18.35 7.64 37.32
CA ASP A 312 -18.83 8.55 38.39
C ASP A 312 -20.36 8.67 38.43
N LYS A 313 -20.87 9.52 39.32
CA LYS A 313 -22.32 9.75 39.52
C LYS A 313 -23.01 10.43 38.34
N ASP A 314 -22.23 11.11 37.49
CA ASP A 314 -22.70 11.85 36.32
C ASP A 314 -22.56 11.00 35.03
N PHE A 315 -22.26 9.71 35.17
CA PHE A 315 -22.02 8.75 34.09
C PHE A 315 -20.75 9.03 33.25
N ASN A 316 -19.81 9.83 33.76
CA ASN A 316 -18.52 9.98 33.10
C ASN A 316 -17.65 8.77 33.36
N ILE A 317 -16.99 8.29 32.30
CA ILE A 317 -16.02 7.20 32.41
C ILE A 317 -14.71 7.77 32.94
N ILE A 318 -14.47 7.57 34.24
CA ILE A 318 -13.29 8.07 34.95
C ILE A 318 -12.07 7.15 34.79
N ASN A 319 -12.29 5.87 34.43
CA ASN A 319 -11.21 4.95 34.10
C ASN A 319 -11.51 4.14 32.84
N LYS A 320 -10.97 4.62 31.72
CA LYS A 320 -11.19 4.02 30.39
C LYS A 320 -10.55 2.64 30.24
N TYR A 321 -9.45 2.37 30.95
CA TYR A 321 -8.78 1.06 30.95
C TYR A 321 -9.59 -0.04 31.64
N LEU A 322 -10.61 0.32 32.42
CA LEU A 322 -11.52 -0.63 33.04
C LEU A 322 -12.85 -0.75 32.30
N HIS A 323 -13.19 0.20 31.43
CA HIS A 323 -14.48 0.19 30.75
C HIS A 323 -14.57 -0.88 29.64
N ILE A 324 -13.50 -1.04 28.86
CA ILE A 324 -13.44 -1.98 27.73
C ILE A 324 -12.27 -2.93 27.94
N ASN A 325 -12.30 -3.76 28.99
CA ASN A 325 -11.19 -4.65 29.34
C ASN A 325 -11.56 -6.14 29.35
N GLY A 326 -12.78 -6.48 28.94
CA GLY A 326 -13.29 -7.85 28.95
C GLY A 326 -13.67 -8.36 30.35
N LYS A 327 -13.87 -7.49 31.34
CA LYS A 327 -14.20 -7.87 32.72
C LYS A 327 -15.32 -7.01 33.29
N ILE A 328 -15.96 -7.53 34.34
CA ILE A 328 -16.92 -6.77 35.14
C ILE A 328 -16.15 -6.15 36.32
N ASP A 329 -15.89 -4.85 36.24
CA ASP A 329 -15.27 -4.11 37.34
C ASP A 329 -16.35 -3.54 38.28
N VAL A 330 -16.51 -4.20 39.43
CA VAL A 330 -17.42 -3.78 40.51
C VAL A 330 -16.69 -3.74 41.84
N PHE A 331 -17.10 -2.81 42.70
CA PHE A 331 -16.58 -2.51 44.02
C PHE A 331 -15.08 -2.15 44.00
N ASN A 332 -14.59 -1.65 45.14
CA ASN A 332 -13.16 -1.37 45.33
C ASN A 332 -12.40 -2.63 45.72
#